data_AF-A0A426TQY0-F1
#
_entry.id   AF-A0A426TQY0-F1
#
_cell.length_a   1.000
_cell.length_b   1.000
_cell.length_c   1.000
_cell.angle_alpha   90.00
_cell.angle_beta   90.00
_cell.angle_gamma   90.00
#
_symmetry.space_group_name_H-M   'P 1'
#
loop_
_entity.id
_entity.type
_entity.pdbx_description
1 polymer ?
#
loop_
_entity_poly.entity_id
_entity_poly.type
_entity_poly.pdbx_seq_one_letter_code
_entity_poly.pdbx_strand_id
1 'polypeptide(L)' 'MKRTDLVRHLPAHGCELYREGSKHSLYRNLATNRVAAVPRHTEIKDLAARRICDDLGVPRP' A
#
# COMPACT_ATOMS: atom_id res chain seq x y z
N MET A 1 -6.90 10.44 -0.51
CA MET A 1 -6.79 9.85 -1.87
C MET A 1 -7.73 8.65 -2.07
N LYS A 2 -8.01 8.25 -3.32
CA LYS A 2 -8.77 7.01 -3.59
C LYS A 2 -7.86 5.78 -3.42
N ARG A 3 -8.41 4.68 -2.90
CA ARG A 3 -7.71 3.40 -2.79
C ARG A 3 -7.13 2.94 -4.13
N THR A 4 -7.86 3.14 -5.22
CA THR A 4 -7.44 2.73 -6.56
C THR A 4 -6.13 3.38 -6.98
N ASP A 5 -5.90 4.65 -6.61
CA ASP A 5 -4.66 5.35 -6.92
C ASP A 5 -3.49 4.74 -6.15
N LEU A 6 -3.67 4.47 -4.86
CA LEU A 6 -2.63 3.84 -4.04
C LEU A 6 -2.31 2.41 -4.52
N VAL A 7 -3.33 1.63 -4.84
CA VAL A 7 -3.17 0.25 -5.35
C VAL A 7 -2.53 0.21 -6.73
N ARG A 8 -2.62 1.27 -7.54
CA ARG A 8 -1.86 1.40 -8.79
C ARG A 8 -0.42 1.84 -8.56
N HIS A 9 -0.20 2.70 -7.57
CA HIS A 9 1.11 3.21 -7.18
C HIS A 9 2.02 2.10 -6.63
N LEU A 10 1.49 1.23 -5.76
CA LEU A 10 2.27 0.19 -5.09
C LEU A 10 2.99 -0.78 -6.07
N PRO A 11 2.32 -1.42 -7.03
CA PRO A 11 2.97 -2.27 -8.04
C PRO A 11 3.97 -1.54 -8.92
N ALA A 12 3.71 -0.27 -9.25
CA ALA A 12 4.65 0.55 -10.03
C ALA A 12 5.99 0.77 -9.30
N HIS A 13 5.99 0.67 -7.96
CA HIS A 13 7.17 0.78 -7.10
C HIS A 13 7.65 -0.58 -6.55
N GLY A 14 7.27 -1.70 -7.17
CA GLY A 14 7.77 -3.02 -6.82
C GLY A 14 7.13 -3.64 -5.56
N CYS A 15 5.96 -3.15 -5.15
CA CYS A 15 5.16 -3.78 -4.10
C CYS A 15 4.13 -4.74 -4.71
N GLU A 16 4.03 -5.95 -4.19
CA GLU A 16 3.06 -6.95 -4.61
C GLU A 16 2.03 -7.23 -3.52
N LEU A 17 0.85 -7.70 -3.92
CA LEU A 17 -0.15 -8.20 -3.00
C LEU A 17 0.33 -9.53 -2.39
N TYR A 18 0.66 -9.51 -1.10
CA TYR A 18 1.15 -10.68 -0.38
C TYR A 18 0.03 -11.55 0.16
N ARG A 19 -1.00 -10.92 0.75
CA ARG A 19 -2.15 -11.62 1.34
C ARG A 19 -3.38 -10.74 1.28
N GLU A 20 -4.49 -11.29 0.83
CA GLU A 20 -5.78 -10.62 0.91
C GLU A 20 -6.54 -11.03 2.18
N GLY A 21 -7.02 -10.04 2.93
CA GLY A 21 -7.92 -10.21 4.07
C GLY A 21 -9.26 -9.51 3.86
N SER A 22 -10.19 -9.70 4.80
CA SER A 22 -11.55 -9.16 4.68
C SER A 22 -11.58 -7.63 4.76
N LYS A 23 -10.81 -7.03 5.68
CA LYS A 23 -10.77 -5.56 5.89
C LYS A 23 -9.54 -4.88 5.28
N HIS A 24 -8.43 -5.61 5.18
CA HIS A 24 -7.14 -5.09 4.73
C HIS A 24 -6.48 -6.06 3.75
N SER A 25 -5.77 -5.53 2.77
CA SER A 25 -4.88 -6.25 1.87
C SER A 25 -3.43 -5.99 2.31
N LEU A 26 -2.63 -7.03 2.52
CA LEU A 26 -1.21 -6.90 2.86
C LEU A 26 -0.40 -6.80 1.56
N TYR A 27 0.39 -5.74 1.44
CA TYR A 27 1.37 -5.58 0.38
C TYR A 27 2.76 -5.81 0.92
N ARG A 28 3.61 -6.49 0.15
CA ARG A 28 5.04 -6.63 0.44
C ARG A 28 5.87 -5.93 -0.61
N ASN A 29 6.94 -5.25 -0.19
CA ASN A 29 7.98 -4.78 -1.08
C ASN A 29 9.12 -5.80 -1.09
N LEU A 30 9.40 -6.42 -2.24
CA LEU A 30 10.47 -7.41 -2.36
C LEU A 30 11.87 -6.81 -2.24
N ALA A 31 12.05 -5.56 -2.67
CA ALA A 31 13.35 -4.89 -2.63
C ALA A 31 13.79 -4.58 -1.20
N THR A 32 12.83 -4.26 -0.33
CA THR A 32 13.10 -3.90 1.07
C THR A 32 12.68 -4.97 2.08
N ASN A 33 12.05 -6.07 1.64
CA ASN A 33 11.40 -7.09 2.47
C ASN A 33 10.43 -6.52 3.54
N ARG A 34 9.77 -5.39 3.23
CA ARG A 34 8.80 -4.75 4.14
C ARG A 34 7.37 -5.11 3.78
N VAL A 35 6.48 -5.12 4.76
CA VAL A 35 5.07 -5.47 4.58
C VAL A 35 4.20 -4.40 5.24
N ALA A 36 3.14 -3.95 4.55
CA ALA A 36 2.19 -2.99 5.09
C ALA A 36 0.74 -3.37 4.74
N ALA A 37 -0.19 -2.95 5.60
CA ALA A 37 -1.62 -3.18 5.43
C ALA A 37 -2.29 -2.00 4.72
N VAL A 38 -2.98 -2.29 3.60
CA VAL A 38 -3.77 -1.33 2.84
C VAL A 38 -5.25 -1.57 3.12
N PRO A 39 -6.00 -0.58 3.61
CA PRO A 39 -7.45 -0.69 3.80
C PRO A 39 -8.21 -0.98 2.49
N ARG A 40 -9.32 -1.71 2.58
CA ARG A 40 -10.15 -2.04 1.41
C ARG A 40 -11.32 -1.09 1.13
N HIS A 41 -11.54 -0.07 1.96
CA HIS A 41 -12.53 0.98 1.68
C HIS A 41 -12.04 1.92 0.56
N THR A 42 -12.97 2.66 -0.04
CA THR A 42 -12.74 3.48 -1.23
C THR A 42 -11.84 4.68 -1.00
N GLU A 43 -11.94 5.32 0.17
CA GLU A 43 -11.22 6.55 0.49
C GLU A 43 -10.19 6.34 1.60
N ILE A 44 -8.92 6.58 1.27
CA ILE A 44 -7.82 6.49 2.23
C ILE A 44 -7.37 7.90 2.58
N LYS A 45 -7.29 8.20 3.89
CA LYS A 45 -6.73 9.47 4.37
C LYS A 45 -5.30 9.62 3.85
N ASP A 46 -4.94 10.79 3.35
CA ASP A 46 -3.62 11.01 2.73
C ASP A 46 -2.47 10.75 3.71
N LEU A 47 -2.66 11.05 5.00
CA LEU A 47 -1.71 10.70 6.06
C LEU A 47 -1.51 9.18 6.19
N ALA A 48 -2.59 8.40 6.09
CA ALA A 48 -2.51 6.94 6.16
C ALA A 48 -1.81 6.37 4.92
N ALA A 49 -2.10 6.89 3.74
CA ALA A 49 -1.44 6.48 2.51
C ALA A 49 0.06 6.79 2.53
N ARG A 50 0.44 8.00 2.96
CA ARG A 50 1.86 8.38 3.15
C ARG A 50 2.56 7.43 4.11
N ARG A 51 1.93 7.11 5.24
CA ARG A 51 2.52 6.19 6.21
C ARG A 51 2.71 4.79 5.64
N ILE A 52 1.74 4.27 4.88
CA ILE A 52 1.86 2.98 4.18
C ILE A 52 3.04 3.01 3.20
N CYS A 53 3.21 4.10 2.45
CA CYS A 53 4.34 4.26 1.53
C CYS A 53 5.68 4.30 2.27
N ASP A 54 5.77 5.04 3.38
CA ASP A 54 6.96 5.07 4.24
C ASP A 54 7.28 3.67 4.81
N ASP A 55 6.27 2.95 5.30
CA ASP A 55 6.41 1.59 5.84
C ASP A 55 6.85 0.59 4.75
N LEU A 56 6.44 0.78 3.49
CA LEU A 56 6.89 -0.02 2.35
C LEU A 56 8.22 0.47 1.74
N GLY A 57 8.74 1.62 2.18
CA GLY A 57 9.94 2.22 1.61
C GLY A 57 9.78 2.70 0.16
N VAL A 58 8.57 3.10 -0.24
CA VAL A 58 8.27 3.60 -1.59
C VAL A 58 8.05 5.12 -1.57
N PRO A 59 8.25 5.83 -2.70
CA PRO A 59 7.93 7.24 -2.81
C PRO A 59 6.47 7.53 -2.44
N ARG A 60 6.23 8.68 -1.84
CA ARG A 60 4.87 9.12 -1.47
C ARG A 60 4.12 9.58 -2.73
N PRO A 61 2.84 9.22 -2.88
CA PRO A 61 1.97 9.77 -3.91
C PRO A 61 1.54 11.21 -3.60
#